data_AF-A0A9D4Q2N7-F1
#
_entry.id   AF-A0A9D4Q2N7-F1
#
_cell.length_a   1.000
_cell.length_b   1.000
_cell.length_c   1.000
_cell.angle_alpha   90.00
_cell.angle_beta   90.00
_cell.angle_gamma   90.00
#
_symmetry.space_group_name_H-M   'P 1'
#
loop_
_entity.id
_entity.type
_entity.pdbx_description
1 polymer ?
#
loop_
_entity_poly.entity_id
_entity_poly.type
_entity_poly.pdbx_seq_one_letter_code
_entity_poly.pdbx_strand_id
1 'polypeptide(L)'
;MVQGHLVRRAADDNDSNLPYTVNYDHTDEHGTRIYRLEITDADNVRMGTYGYMDAKGLYRQVHYLADATGFHVFVCTNEPGTETSFPADAVIQMHHWEKVAPDSTLGRLLARLPQVTSPTTVSADGKGQKKTAPQQDKKEKSG
;
A
#
# COMPACT_ATOMS: atom_id res chain seq x y z
N MET A 1 -26.49 -45.00 36.02
CA MET A 1 -25.04 -44.81 35.75
C MET A 1 -24.77 -45.50 34.42
N VAL A 2 -24.29 -44.90 33.34
CA VAL A 2 -23.33 -43.79 33.17
C VAL A 2 -23.66 -43.01 31.89
N GLN A 3 -23.52 -41.68 31.97
CA GLN A 3 -23.71 -40.68 30.92
C GLN A 3 -22.91 -40.97 29.65
N GLY A 4 -23.56 -40.86 28.49
CA GLY A 4 -22.89 -40.51 27.24
C GLY A 4 -22.47 -39.04 27.29
N HIS A 5 -21.20 -38.79 27.60
CA HIS A 5 -20.63 -37.45 27.51
C HIS A 5 -20.23 -37.19 26.04
N LEU A 6 -21.16 -36.65 25.26
CA LEU A 6 -20.79 -35.98 24.02
C LEU A 6 -20.11 -34.66 24.43
N VAL A 7 -18.78 -34.66 24.46
CA VAL A 7 -18.00 -33.40 24.46
C VAL A 7 -18.30 -32.73 23.12
N ARG A 8 -19.36 -31.92 23.06
CA ARG A 8 -19.41 -30.82 22.12
C ARG A 8 -18.32 -29.86 22.57
N ARG A 9 -17.10 -30.07 22.07
CA ARG A 9 -16.09 -29.02 22.09
C ARG A 9 -16.69 -27.95 21.19
N ALA A 10 -17.13 -26.85 21.79
CA ALA A 10 -17.40 -25.63 21.03
C ALA A 10 -16.13 -25.37 20.22
N ALA A 11 -16.19 -25.60 18.91
CA ALA A 11 -15.22 -25.02 18.00
C ALA A 11 -15.62 -23.55 17.94
N ASP A 12 -14.73 -22.74 18.50
CA ASP A 12 -14.88 -21.32 18.82
C ASP A 12 -15.41 -20.48 17.65
N ASP A 13 -16.35 -19.58 17.95
CA ASP A 13 -17.01 -18.63 17.04
C ASP A 13 -16.07 -17.50 16.53
N ASN A 14 -14.82 -17.76 16.17
CA ASN A 14 -13.85 -16.70 15.84
C ASN A 14 -12.87 -17.02 14.70
N ASP A 15 -13.39 -17.37 13.52
CA ASP A 15 -12.60 -17.42 12.28
C ASP A 15 -12.38 -16.01 11.66
N SER A 16 -12.87 -14.94 12.32
CA SER A 16 -12.78 -13.55 11.86
C SER A 16 -11.45 -12.85 12.16
N ASN A 17 -10.54 -13.53 12.88
CA ASN A 17 -9.20 -13.02 13.22
C ASN A 17 -8.09 -13.67 12.37
N LEU A 18 -8.43 -14.23 11.21
CA LEU A 18 -7.41 -14.69 10.28
C LEU A 18 -6.81 -13.49 9.54
N PRO A 19 -5.47 -13.43 9.39
CA PRO A 19 -4.82 -12.45 8.54
C PRO A 19 -5.43 -12.46 7.14
N TYR A 20 -5.67 -11.27 6.58
CA TYR A 20 -6.21 -11.15 5.23
C TYR A 20 -5.57 -10.00 4.48
N THR A 21 -5.71 -10.04 3.16
CA THR A 21 -5.36 -8.93 2.27
C THR A 21 -6.48 -8.70 1.28
N VAL A 22 -6.93 -7.45 1.17
CA VAL A 22 -7.90 -6.99 0.16
C VAL A 22 -7.22 -5.96 -0.71
N ASN A 23 -7.31 -6.14 -2.02
CA ASN A 23 -6.77 -5.20 -3.00
C ASN A 23 -7.83 -4.90 -4.07
N TYR A 24 -7.91 -3.64 -4.47
CA TYR A 24 -8.74 -3.14 -5.55
C TYR A 24 -7.96 -2.06 -6.30
N ASP A 25 -7.95 -2.13 -7.63
CA ASP A 25 -7.35 -1.12 -8.49
C ASP A 25 -8.15 -1.08 -9.78
N HIS A 26 -8.69 0.08 -10.12
CA HIS A 26 -9.53 0.27 -11.29
C HIS A 26 -9.33 1.66 -11.88
N THR A 27 -9.35 1.73 -13.21
CA THR A 27 -9.37 2.98 -13.96
C THR A 27 -10.60 2.98 -14.86
N ASP A 28 -11.42 4.02 -14.77
CA ASP A 28 -12.63 4.17 -15.57
C ASP A 28 -12.35 4.71 -16.99
N GLU A 29 -13.39 4.81 -17.84
CA GLU A 29 -13.26 5.39 -19.18
C GLU A 29 -12.87 6.88 -19.21
N HIS A 30 -12.94 7.57 -18.07
CA HIS A 30 -12.59 8.98 -17.92
C HIS A 30 -11.15 9.18 -17.43
N GLY A 31 -10.40 8.10 -17.19
CA GLY A 31 -9.03 8.14 -16.72
C GLY A 31 -8.90 8.36 -15.21
N THR A 32 -9.99 8.23 -14.45
CA THR A 32 -9.95 8.26 -12.99
C THR A 32 -9.49 6.91 -12.49
N ARG A 33 -8.36 6.87 -11.79
CA ARG A 33 -7.89 5.67 -11.09
C ARG A 33 -8.35 5.71 -9.64
N ILE A 34 -8.90 4.61 -9.15
CA ILE A 34 -9.25 4.39 -7.74
C ILE A 34 -8.54 3.12 -7.29
N TYR A 35 -7.89 3.16 -6.13
CA TYR A 35 -7.22 1.99 -5.58
C TYR A 35 -7.41 1.87 -4.07
N ARG A 36 -7.35 0.64 -3.57
CA ARG A 36 -7.39 0.29 -2.15
C ARG A 36 -6.51 -0.93 -1.91
N LEU A 37 -5.72 -0.88 -0.85
CA LEU A 37 -5.04 -2.02 -0.25
C LEU A 37 -5.35 -2.02 1.24
N GLU A 38 -5.75 -3.16 1.78
CA GLU A 38 -5.91 -3.38 3.21
C GLU A 38 -5.29 -4.72 3.58
N ILE A 39 -4.50 -4.71 4.65
CA ILE A 39 -3.85 -5.89 5.22
C ILE A 39 -4.23 -5.94 6.69
N THR A 40 -4.61 -7.14 7.15
CA THR A 40 -4.79 -7.44 8.56
C THR A 40 -3.81 -8.53 8.96
N ASP A 41 -3.11 -8.35 10.07
CA ASP A 41 -2.23 -9.36 10.64
C ASP A 41 -2.94 -10.24 11.68
N ALA A 42 -2.20 -11.15 12.31
CA ALA A 42 -2.75 -12.08 13.30
C ALA A 42 -3.13 -11.40 14.64
N ASP A 43 -2.65 -10.18 14.85
CA ASP A 43 -2.90 -9.39 16.05
C ASP A 43 -4.09 -8.42 15.84
N ASN A 44 -4.87 -8.61 14.77
CA ASN A 44 -5.95 -7.71 14.31
C ASN A 44 -5.49 -6.28 13.98
N VAL A 45 -4.20 -6.05 13.76
CA VAL A 45 -3.73 -4.75 13.27
C VAL A 45 -4.14 -4.60 11.82
N ARG A 46 -4.85 -3.52 11.51
CA ARG A 46 -5.32 -3.19 10.15
C ARG A 46 -4.53 -2.04 9.59
N MET A 47 -3.92 -2.24 8.44
CA MET A 47 -3.16 -1.19 7.77
C MET A 47 -3.49 -1.18 6.29
N GLY A 48 -3.45 0.00 5.69
CA GLY A 48 -3.73 0.09 4.27
C GLY A 48 -3.52 1.45 3.66
N THR A 49 -3.86 1.49 2.38
CA THR A 49 -3.96 2.71 1.61
C THR A 49 -5.25 2.71 0.82
N TYR A 50 -5.85 3.87 0.68
CA TYR A 50 -6.82 4.09 -0.39
C TYR A 50 -6.50 5.41 -1.08
N GLY A 51 -6.85 5.50 -2.34
CA GLY A 51 -6.69 6.76 -3.04
C GLY A 51 -7.40 6.78 -4.36
N TYR A 52 -7.45 7.98 -4.91
CA TYR A 52 -7.90 8.21 -6.25
C TYR A 52 -7.03 9.28 -6.92
N MET A 53 -6.98 9.25 -8.24
CA MET A 53 -6.38 10.30 -9.06
C MET A 53 -7.19 10.43 -10.34
N ASP A 54 -7.69 11.64 -10.63
CA ASP A 54 -8.39 11.92 -11.88
C ASP A 54 -7.40 12.15 -13.04
N ALA A 55 -7.93 12.24 -14.26
CA ALA A 55 -7.12 12.50 -15.47
C ALA A 55 -6.42 13.87 -15.47
N LYS A 56 -6.79 14.79 -14.58
CA LYS A 56 -6.17 16.11 -14.41
C LYS A 56 -5.10 16.11 -13.30
N GLY A 57 -4.89 14.99 -12.64
CA GLY A 57 -3.94 14.85 -11.54
C GLY A 57 -4.44 15.40 -10.21
N LEU A 58 -5.75 15.64 -10.05
CA LEU A 58 -6.36 15.88 -8.75
C LEU A 58 -6.43 14.54 -8.01
N TYR A 59 -5.89 14.49 -6.79
CA TYR A 59 -5.69 13.25 -6.07
C TYR A 59 -5.94 13.38 -4.58
N ARG A 60 -6.28 12.24 -3.98
CA ARG A 60 -6.16 11.99 -2.55
C ARG A 60 -5.53 10.62 -2.36
N GLN A 61 -4.54 10.54 -1.49
CA GLN A 61 -3.96 9.29 -1.02
C GLN A 61 -3.99 9.28 0.49
N VAL A 62 -4.53 8.21 1.07
CA VAL A 62 -4.68 8.05 2.51
C VAL A 62 -3.97 6.79 2.93
N HIS A 63 -3.07 6.93 3.89
CA HIS A 63 -2.43 5.83 4.59
C HIS A 63 -3.08 5.72 5.97
N TYR A 64 -3.39 4.50 6.43
CA TYR A 64 -3.96 4.31 7.75
C TYR A 64 -3.42 3.06 8.47
N LEU A 65 -3.45 3.13 9.80
CA LEU A 65 -3.09 2.05 10.71
C LEU A 65 -4.06 2.09 11.90
N ALA A 66 -4.81 1.02 12.07
CA ALA A 66 -5.55 0.73 13.29
C ALA A 66 -4.77 -0.32 14.09
N ASP A 67 -4.20 0.08 15.21
CA ASP A 67 -3.52 -0.81 16.15
C ASP A 67 -4.00 -0.58 17.58
N ALA A 68 -3.36 -1.23 18.56
CA ALA A 68 -3.74 -1.12 19.96
C ALA A 68 -3.64 0.32 20.52
N THR A 69 -2.94 1.23 19.85
CA THR A 69 -2.77 2.62 20.28
C THR A 69 -3.78 3.59 19.67
N GLY A 70 -4.55 3.15 18.67
CA GLY A 70 -5.63 3.94 18.08
C GLY A 70 -5.74 3.80 16.56
N PHE A 71 -6.38 4.79 15.95
CA PHE A 71 -6.51 4.92 14.50
C PHE A 71 -5.70 6.11 14.01
N HIS A 72 -4.63 5.80 13.28
CA HIS A 72 -3.68 6.77 12.75
C HIS A 72 -3.92 6.96 11.27
N VAL A 73 -3.97 8.22 10.82
CA VAL A 73 -4.26 8.55 9.41
C VAL A 73 -3.29 9.58 8.89
N PHE A 74 -2.84 9.38 7.66
CA PHE A 74 -2.09 10.39 6.91
C PHE A 74 -2.71 10.56 5.53
N VAL A 75 -3.03 11.81 5.19
CA VAL A 75 -3.67 12.19 3.93
C VAL A 75 -2.72 13.08 3.14
N CYS A 76 -2.34 12.65 1.94
CA CYS A 76 -1.75 13.50 0.90
C CYS A 76 -2.84 13.91 -0.08
N THR A 77 -3.00 15.21 -0.33
CA THR A 77 -3.98 15.69 -1.31
C THR A 77 -3.55 17.00 -1.95
N ASN A 78 -4.08 17.28 -3.14
CA ASN A 78 -4.06 18.58 -3.81
C ASN A 78 -5.49 19.11 -4.09
N GLU A 79 -6.49 18.59 -3.39
CA GLU A 79 -7.89 18.99 -3.56
C GLU A 79 -8.11 20.46 -3.17
N PRO A 80 -8.77 21.27 -4.03
CA PRO A 80 -9.07 22.67 -3.75
C PRO A 80 -9.80 22.85 -2.41
N GLY A 81 -9.36 23.84 -1.63
CA GLY A 81 -9.94 24.12 -0.31
C GLY A 81 -9.42 23.25 0.83
N THR A 82 -8.42 22.40 0.58
CA THR A 82 -7.70 21.68 1.65
C THR A 82 -6.49 22.47 2.11
N GLU A 83 -6.28 22.55 3.42
CA GLU A 83 -5.06 23.09 4.01
C GLU A 83 -4.35 22.00 4.81
N THR A 84 -3.02 22.14 4.93
CA THR A 84 -2.24 21.29 5.83
C THR A 84 -2.72 21.50 7.27
N SER A 85 -3.11 20.41 7.93
CA SER A 85 -3.65 20.45 9.29
C SER A 85 -3.40 19.13 10.05
N PHE A 86 -3.52 19.19 11.37
CA PHE A 86 -3.21 18.07 12.28
C PHE A 86 -4.38 17.81 13.26
N PRO A 87 -5.59 17.49 12.77
CA PRO A 87 -6.72 17.24 13.66
C PRO A 87 -6.58 15.87 14.35
N ALA A 88 -6.60 15.88 15.68
CA ALA A 88 -6.48 14.67 16.50
C ALA A 88 -5.25 13.81 16.11
N ASP A 89 -5.47 12.57 15.67
CA ASP A 89 -4.42 11.62 15.24
C ASP A 89 -4.36 11.46 13.71
N ALA A 90 -4.88 12.46 13.01
CA ALA A 90 -4.80 12.57 11.56
C ALA A 90 -3.84 13.69 11.16
N VAL A 91 -3.11 13.45 10.10
CA VAL A 91 -2.27 14.46 9.46
C VAL A 91 -2.77 14.62 8.03
N ILE A 92 -3.15 15.85 7.68
CA ILE A 92 -3.56 16.23 6.34
C ILE A 92 -2.44 17.11 5.78
N GLN A 93 -1.79 16.67 4.71
CA GLN A 93 -0.77 17.43 4.01
C GLN A 93 -1.24 17.83 2.62
N MET A 94 -1.18 19.13 2.41
CA MET A 94 -1.38 19.74 1.12
C MET A 94 -0.03 19.79 0.38
N HIS A 95 0.02 19.24 -0.84
CA HIS A 95 1.03 19.52 -1.88
C HIS A 95 2.46 18.90 -1.88
N HIS A 96 2.90 17.95 -1.05
CA HIS A 96 4.06 17.11 -1.44
C HIS A 96 4.19 15.79 -0.67
N TRP A 97 4.88 14.83 -1.28
CA TRP A 97 5.23 13.52 -0.70
C TRP A 97 6.57 13.53 0.07
N GLU A 98 7.12 14.70 0.40
CA GLU A 98 8.50 14.84 0.87
C GLU A 98 8.71 14.81 2.41
N LYS A 99 9.68 13.98 2.80
CA LYS A 99 10.32 13.77 4.12
C LYS A 99 9.40 13.62 5.32
N VAL A 100 8.91 12.41 5.42
CA VAL A 100 8.47 11.78 6.65
C VAL A 100 9.66 11.52 7.57
N ALA A 101 9.66 12.10 8.78
CA ALA A 101 10.61 11.70 9.81
C ALA A 101 10.31 10.23 10.22
N PRO A 102 11.31 9.32 10.24
CA PRO A 102 11.07 7.89 10.45
C PRO A 102 10.46 7.56 11.83
N ASP A 103 10.62 8.45 12.80
CA ASP A 103 10.06 8.34 14.15
C ASP A 103 8.62 8.87 14.26
N SER A 104 8.15 9.67 13.30
CA SER A 104 6.77 10.16 13.25
C SER A 104 5.76 9.01 13.06
N THR A 105 4.50 9.23 13.45
CA THR A 105 3.38 8.30 13.19
C THR A 105 3.37 7.84 11.73
N LEU A 106 3.66 8.76 10.81
CA LEU A 106 3.80 8.51 9.39
C LEU A 106 5.02 7.66 9.02
N GLY A 107 6.17 7.88 9.65
CA GLY A 107 7.38 7.08 9.43
C GLY A 107 7.14 5.62 9.80
N ARG A 108 6.43 5.40 10.90
CA ARG A 108 6.02 4.08 11.37
C ARG A 108 4.93 3.46 10.50
N LEU A 109 3.96 4.26 10.06
CA LEU A 109 2.89 3.84 9.15
C LEU A 109 3.44 3.39 7.80
N LEU A 110 4.28 4.20 7.17
CA LEU A 110 4.90 3.88 5.87
C LEU A 110 5.88 2.71 5.96
N ALA A 111 6.54 2.51 7.10
CA ALA A 111 7.39 1.33 7.33
C ALA A 111 6.61 0.01 7.41
N ARG A 112 5.33 0.07 7.74
CA ARG A 112 4.44 -1.10 7.86
C ARG A 112 3.66 -1.39 6.57
N LEU A 113 3.42 -0.38 5.72
CA LEU A 113 2.72 -0.55 4.46
C LEU A 113 3.61 -1.16 3.37
N PRO A 114 3.08 -2.06 2.52
CA PRO A 114 3.75 -2.44 1.29
C PRO A 114 3.89 -1.21 0.40
N GLN A 115 5.06 -1.04 -0.20
CA GLN A 115 5.30 0.02 -1.18
C GLN A 115 4.41 -0.24 -2.40
N VAL A 116 3.36 0.57 -2.58
CA VAL A 116 2.61 0.61 -3.84
C VAL A 116 3.51 1.33 -4.84
N THR A 117 4.41 0.59 -5.47
CA THR A 117 5.10 1.09 -6.65
C THR A 117 4.04 1.34 -7.70
N SER A 118 4.01 2.54 -8.28
CA SER A 118 3.37 2.78 -9.58
C SER A 118 3.71 1.61 -10.51
N PRO A 119 2.78 1.05 -11.30
CA PRO A 119 3.10 -0.08 -12.15
C PRO A 119 4.31 0.31 -13.01
N THR A 120 5.43 -0.39 -12.83
CA THR A 120 6.45 -0.47 -13.86
C THR A 120 5.74 -0.94 -15.10
N THR A 121 5.71 -0.11 -16.13
CA THR A 121 5.32 -0.52 -17.47
C THR A 121 6.21 -1.71 -17.85
N VAL A 122 5.72 -2.92 -17.63
CA VAL A 122 6.19 -4.09 -18.34
C VAL A 122 5.69 -3.91 -19.76
N SER A 123 6.48 -3.26 -20.60
CA SER A 123 6.30 -3.29 -22.05
C SER A 123 6.30 -4.75 -22.47
N ALA A 124 5.11 -5.26 -22.76
CA ALA A 124 4.94 -6.48 -23.50
C ALA A 124 5.36 -6.20 -24.95
N ASP A 125 6.63 -6.47 -25.27
CA ASP A 125 7.02 -6.79 -26.64
C ASP A 125 7.86 -8.07 -26.60
N GLY A 126 7.21 -9.17 -26.93
CA GLY A 126 7.86 -10.45 -27.15
C GLY A 126 8.52 -10.47 -28.53
N LYS A 127 9.77 -10.95 -28.59
CA LYS A 127 10.24 -12.04 -29.48
C LYS A 127 11.75 -12.20 -29.41
N GLY A 128 12.17 -13.36 -28.89
CA GLY A 128 13.01 -14.26 -29.67
C GLY A 128 14.53 -14.02 -29.74
N GLN A 129 15.23 -15.05 -29.27
CA GLN A 129 16.43 -15.67 -29.88
C GLN A 129 17.79 -15.45 -29.21
N LYS A 130 18.32 -16.60 -28.76
CA LYS A 130 19.71 -16.92 -28.43
C LYS A 130 20.71 -16.34 -29.45
N LYS A 131 21.91 -15.95 -28.99
CA LYS A 131 23.18 -16.70 -29.16
C LYS A 131 24.41 -15.80 -28.91
N THR A 132 25.37 -16.37 -28.16
CA THR A 132 26.85 -16.28 -28.29
C THR A 132 27.55 -14.91 -28.26
N ALA A 133 28.52 -14.79 -27.34
CA ALA A 133 29.65 -13.88 -27.44
C ALA A 133 30.40 -14.03 -28.79
N PRO A 134 31.11 -12.98 -29.22
CA PRO A 134 32.57 -13.04 -29.04
C PRO A 134 33.21 -11.71 -28.60
N GLN A 135 34.36 -11.91 -27.95
CA GLN A 135 35.41 -10.95 -27.63
C GLN A 135 36.13 -10.44 -28.89
N GLN A 136 36.54 -9.16 -28.93
CA GLN A 136 37.87 -8.74 -29.42
C GLN A 136 38.19 -7.25 -29.22
N ASP A 137 39.48 -7.04 -28.93
CA ASP A 137 40.24 -5.82 -28.69
C ASP A 137 40.21 -4.75 -29.79
N LYS A 138 40.47 -3.49 -29.39
CA LYS A 138 41.56 -2.59 -29.87
C LYS A 138 41.47 -1.24 -29.12
N LYS A 139 42.51 -0.85 -28.35
CA LYS A 139 43.51 0.21 -28.69
C LYS A 139 42.87 1.45 -29.35
N GLU A 140 43.06 2.69 -28.89
CA GLU A 140 44.33 3.36 -28.56
C GLU A 140 44.03 4.81 -28.06
N LYS A 141 44.89 5.36 -27.16
CA LYS A 141 45.40 6.76 -27.00
C LYS A 141 44.41 7.96 -27.05
N SER A 142 44.58 9.09 -26.37
CA SER A 142 45.69 9.87 -25.82
C SER A 142 45.02 10.95 -24.94
N GLY A 143 45.62 11.60 -23.95
CA GLY A 143 46.97 11.60 -23.38
C GLY A 143 46.91 12.27 -22.01
#